data_AF-A0A958U9Q6-F1
#
_entry.id   AF-A0A958U9Q6-F1
#
_cell.length_a   1.000
_cell.length_b   1.000
_cell.length_c   1.000
_cell.angle_alpha   90.00
_cell.angle_beta   90.00
_cell.angle_gamma   90.00
#
_symmetry.space_group_name_H-M   'P 1'
#
loop_
_entity.id
_entity.type
_entity.pdbx_description
1 polymer ?
#
loop_
_entity_poly.entity_id
_entity_poly.type
_entity_poly.pdbx_seq_one_letter_code
_entity_poly.pdbx_strand_id
1 'polypeptide(L)'
;GEIIPKIIAVDLTKRPLNSQPTNYIKECPECGTELVRQDGEAQHYCPNYNGCNPQIIGRIEHYISRKAMDIEGLGGETVALLVNQGLINNYSDLYELTREQVIPLERMAEKSAENLINGIEASKHIPFERVLYALGIRYVGETVAKKLAKHYKSIEKISMASQNDLVNVDEIGVKIAESVVAFFASEENQRIISRLKEFGVQMEISA
;
A
#
# COMPACT_ATOMS: atom_id res chain seq x y z
N GLY A 1 -20.04 -8.99 -17.33
CA GLY A 1 -19.86 -8.58 -15.93
C GLY A 1 -20.58 -7.27 -15.77
N GLU A 2 -21.69 -7.27 -15.06
CA GLU A 2 -22.77 -6.28 -15.14
C GLU A 2 -22.50 -4.96 -14.39
N ILE A 3 -21.33 -4.79 -13.76
CA ILE A 3 -21.06 -3.65 -12.87
C ILE A 3 -20.40 -2.48 -13.62
N ILE A 4 -19.31 -2.74 -14.35
CA ILE A 4 -18.60 -1.70 -15.11
C ILE A 4 -18.80 -1.96 -16.61
N PRO A 5 -19.48 -1.07 -17.34
CA PRO A 5 -19.64 -1.18 -18.79
C PRO A 5 -18.28 -1.27 -19.50
N LYS A 6 -18.19 -2.11 -20.54
CA LYS A 6 -16.99 -2.24 -21.37
C LYS A 6 -17.29 -1.90 -22.82
N ILE A 7 -16.34 -1.27 -23.49
CA ILE A 7 -16.39 -1.06 -24.93
C ILE A 7 -16.15 -2.42 -25.60
N ILE A 8 -17.14 -2.94 -26.33
CA ILE A 8 -17.04 -4.24 -27.03
C ILE A 8 -16.50 -4.10 -28.45
N ALA A 9 -16.85 -3.01 -29.13
CA ALA A 9 -16.44 -2.70 -30.49
C ALA A 9 -16.72 -1.23 -30.80
N VAL A 10 -16.12 -0.72 -31.87
CA VAL A 10 -16.43 0.58 -32.45
C VAL A 10 -17.21 0.36 -33.74
N ASP A 11 -18.35 1.04 -33.91
CA ASP A 11 -19.09 1.07 -35.18
C ASP A 11 -18.42 2.05 -36.15
N LEU A 12 -17.59 1.50 -37.04
CA LEU A 12 -16.83 2.29 -38.01
C LEU A 12 -17.73 2.99 -39.05
N THR A 13 -18.95 2.51 -39.29
CA THR A 13 -19.88 3.11 -40.26
C THR A 13 -20.38 4.47 -39.80
N LYS A 14 -20.31 4.73 -38.49
CA LYS A 14 -20.72 6.00 -37.85
C LYS A 14 -19.55 6.88 -37.46
N ARG A 15 -18.31 6.55 -37.88
CA ARG A 15 -17.11 7.32 -37.53
C ARG A 15 -17.11 8.67 -38.25
N PRO A 16 -17.13 9.81 -37.54
CA PRO A 16 -16.97 11.12 -38.15
C PRO A 16 -15.59 11.28 -38.82
N LEU A 17 -15.53 11.99 -39.95
CA LEU A 17 -14.27 12.24 -40.69
C LEU A 17 -13.25 13.07 -39.89
N ASN A 18 -13.72 13.86 -38.91
CA ASN A 18 -12.88 14.68 -38.04
C ASN A 18 -12.46 13.97 -36.73
N SER A 19 -12.67 12.65 -36.62
CA SER A 19 -12.24 11.88 -35.45
C SER A 19 -10.72 11.94 -35.28
N GLN A 20 -10.27 12.14 -34.04
CA GLN A 20 -8.85 12.15 -33.68
C GLN A 20 -8.48 10.87 -32.91
N PRO A 21 -7.25 10.35 -33.05
CA PRO A 21 -6.78 9.22 -32.26
C PRO A 21 -6.72 9.60 -30.77
N THR A 22 -6.99 8.63 -29.90
CA THR A 22 -6.80 8.80 -28.45
C THR A 22 -5.32 8.93 -28.15
N ASN A 23 -4.93 10.03 -27.52
CA ASN A 23 -3.59 10.23 -27.01
C ASN A 23 -3.58 9.90 -25.52
N TYR A 24 -2.73 8.97 -25.11
CA TYR A 24 -2.51 8.72 -23.69
C TYR A 24 -1.86 9.95 -23.05
N ILE A 25 -2.30 10.27 -21.83
CA ILE A 25 -1.63 11.26 -21.01
C ILE A 25 -0.19 10.81 -20.74
N LYS A 26 0.74 11.76 -20.75
CA LYS A 26 2.16 11.50 -20.48
C LYS A 26 2.56 11.82 -19.05
N GLU A 27 1.75 12.63 -18.37
CA GLU A 27 1.98 13.07 -16.99
C GLU A 27 0.85 12.58 -16.11
N CYS A 28 1.18 12.24 -14.86
CA CYS A 28 0.21 11.83 -13.87
C CYS A 28 -0.74 13.00 -13.57
N PRO A 29 -2.07 12.81 -13.64
CA PRO A 29 -3.01 13.91 -13.44
C PRO A 29 -3.04 14.42 -11.99
N GLU A 30 -2.50 13.63 -11.05
CA GLU A 30 -2.51 13.94 -9.62
C GLU A 30 -1.23 14.62 -9.13
N CYS A 31 -0.07 14.28 -9.71
CA CYS A 31 1.22 14.80 -9.23
C CYS A 31 2.16 15.31 -10.34
N GLY A 32 1.71 15.32 -11.60
CA GLY A 32 2.49 15.82 -12.75
C GLY A 32 3.71 14.98 -13.13
N THR A 33 4.00 13.88 -12.45
CA THR A 33 5.16 13.03 -12.77
C THR A 33 4.98 12.32 -14.11
N GLU A 34 6.02 12.26 -14.94
CA GLU A 34 6.00 11.53 -16.20
C GLU A 34 5.64 10.04 -15.98
N LEU A 35 4.64 9.58 -16.71
CA LEU A 35 4.13 8.21 -16.62
C LEU A 35 5.05 7.26 -17.39
N VAL A 36 5.35 6.13 -16.75
CA VAL A 36 6.16 5.07 -17.33
C VAL A 36 5.26 3.96 -17.84
N ARG A 37 5.51 3.50 -19.06
CA ARG A 37 4.91 2.29 -19.62
C ARG A 37 6.03 1.31 -19.96
N GLN A 38 6.04 0.16 -19.32
CA GLN A 38 7.04 -0.86 -19.62
C GLN A 38 6.72 -1.53 -20.96
N ASP A 39 7.76 -1.92 -21.69
CA ASP A 39 7.62 -2.63 -22.96
C ASP A 39 6.84 -3.93 -22.77
N GLY A 40 5.81 -4.13 -23.58
CA GLY A 40 4.90 -5.27 -23.49
C GLY A 40 3.74 -5.10 -22.49
N GLU A 41 3.73 -4.04 -21.66
CA GLU A 41 2.62 -3.76 -20.76
C GLU A 41 1.60 -2.79 -21.39
N ALA A 42 0.32 -2.98 -21.05
CA ALA A 42 -0.76 -2.07 -21.46
C ALA A 42 -0.91 -0.85 -20.53
N GLN A 43 -0.37 -0.95 -19.31
CA GLN A 43 -0.61 -0.01 -18.23
C GLN A 43 0.46 1.09 -18.21
N HIS A 44 0.02 2.33 -17.96
CA HIS A 44 0.90 3.44 -17.64
C HIS A 44 0.89 3.63 -16.12
N TYR A 45 2.07 3.80 -15.54
CA TYR A 45 2.25 3.89 -14.09
C TYR A 45 2.93 5.20 -13.71
N CYS A 46 2.46 5.79 -12.61
CA CYS A 46 3.15 6.92 -11.99
C CYS A 46 4.33 6.39 -11.15
N PRO A 47 5.59 6.76 -11.45
CA PRO A 47 6.75 6.28 -10.70
C PRO A 47 6.96 7.03 -9.38
N ASN A 48 6.21 8.12 -9.13
CA ASN A 48 6.27 8.88 -7.88
C ASN A 48 5.60 8.13 -6.73
N TYR A 49 6.31 7.10 -6.24
CA TYR A 49 5.83 6.22 -5.19
C TYR A 49 5.53 7.00 -3.92
N ASN A 50 6.45 7.83 -3.42
CA ASN A 50 6.29 8.50 -2.13
C ASN A 50 5.43 9.77 -2.16
N GLY A 51 5.33 10.45 -3.30
CA GLY A 51 4.71 11.79 -3.37
C GLY A 51 3.40 11.86 -4.16
N CYS A 52 2.91 10.76 -4.75
CA CYS A 52 1.64 10.78 -5.47
C CYS A 52 0.47 10.50 -4.53
N ASN A 53 -0.44 11.46 -4.37
CA ASN A 53 -1.58 11.39 -3.42
C ASN A 53 -2.40 10.08 -3.49
N PRO A 54 -2.89 9.63 -4.67
CA PRO A 54 -3.60 8.35 -4.74
C PRO A 54 -2.73 7.13 -4.39
N GLN A 55 -1.42 7.19 -4.57
CA GLN A 55 -0.52 6.09 -4.16
C GLN A 55 -0.33 6.07 -2.65
N ILE A 56 -0.23 7.24 -2.01
CA ILE A 56 -0.19 7.35 -0.55
C ILE A 56 -1.48 6.76 0.04
N ILE A 57 -2.64 7.23 -0.42
CA ILE A 57 -3.95 6.74 0.01
C ILE A 57 -4.05 5.23 -0.22
N GLY A 58 -3.74 4.75 -1.43
CA GLY A 58 -3.84 3.33 -1.77
C GLY A 58 -2.91 2.42 -0.94
N ARG A 59 -1.72 2.90 -0.55
CA ARG A 59 -0.84 2.14 0.35
C ARG A 59 -1.42 2.04 1.76
N ILE A 60 -1.96 3.14 2.28
CA ILE A 60 -2.58 3.15 3.60
C ILE A 60 -3.83 2.28 3.58
N GLU A 61 -4.68 2.39 2.54
CA GLU A 61 -5.84 1.53 2.31
C GLU A 61 -5.48 0.03 2.28
N HIS A 62 -4.39 -0.34 1.60
CA HIS A 62 -3.87 -1.70 1.62
C HIS A 62 -3.46 -2.11 3.04
N TYR A 63 -2.69 -1.25 3.74
CA TYR A 63 -2.20 -1.50 5.09
C TYR A 63 -3.34 -1.78 6.07
N ILE A 64 -4.42 -0.99 6.04
CA ILE A 64 -5.56 -1.12 6.96
C ILE A 64 -6.51 -2.27 6.61
N SER A 65 -6.35 -2.88 5.43
CA SER A 65 -7.33 -3.84 4.90
C SER A 65 -7.50 -5.07 5.79
N ARG A 66 -8.67 -5.74 5.67
CA ARG A 66 -9.04 -6.93 6.47
C ARG A 66 -7.99 -8.05 6.45
N LYS A 67 -7.23 -8.21 5.36
CA LYS A 67 -6.19 -9.25 5.24
C LYS A 67 -4.81 -8.79 5.73
N ALA A 68 -4.63 -7.48 5.86
CA ALA A 68 -3.42 -6.82 6.35
C ALA A 68 -3.58 -6.55 7.85
N MET A 69 -3.62 -5.28 8.28
CA MET A 69 -3.70 -4.89 9.69
C MET A 69 -5.12 -4.91 10.28
N ASP A 70 -6.16 -5.05 9.44
CA ASP A 70 -7.56 -5.20 9.88
C ASP A 70 -7.99 -4.14 10.90
N ILE A 71 -7.72 -2.88 10.55
CA ILE A 71 -8.01 -1.74 11.41
C ILE A 71 -9.50 -1.43 11.32
N GLU A 72 -10.27 -1.95 12.28
CA GLU A 72 -11.69 -1.65 12.40
C GLU A 72 -11.92 -0.15 12.62
N GLY A 73 -13.02 0.38 12.07
CA GLY A 73 -13.35 1.80 12.18
C GLY A 73 -12.59 2.73 11.23
N LEU A 74 -11.63 2.22 10.45
CA LEU A 74 -10.91 2.97 9.45
C LEU A 74 -11.20 2.42 8.04
N GLY A 75 -11.79 3.24 7.17
CA GLY A 75 -12.11 2.88 5.78
C GLY A 75 -11.43 3.82 4.78
N GLY A 76 -11.51 3.48 3.47
CA GLY A 76 -10.83 4.24 2.41
C GLY A 76 -11.22 5.72 2.34
N GLU A 77 -12.50 6.05 2.51
CA GLU A 77 -12.96 7.46 2.58
C GLU A 77 -12.29 8.22 3.72
N THR A 78 -12.15 7.58 4.90
CA THR A 78 -11.49 8.17 6.06
C THR A 78 -9.99 8.31 5.85
N VAL A 79 -9.33 7.32 5.24
CA VAL A 79 -7.91 7.40 4.90
C VAL A 79 -7.66 8.58 3.96
N ALA A 80 -8.46 8.72 2.91
CA ALA A 80 -8.37 9.85 1.99
C ALA A 80 -8.57 11.18 2.71
N LEU A 81 -9.52 11.26 3.66
CA LEU A 81 -9.74 12.46 4.46
C LEU A 81 -8.53 12.81 5.34
N LEU A 82 -7.96 11.83 6.05
CA LEU A 82 -6.79 12.02 6.91
C LEU A 82 -5.57 12.49 6.11
N VAL A 83 -5.33 11.90 4.93
CA VAL A 83 -4.23 12.30 4.03
C VAL A 83 -4.45 13.70 3.50
N ASN A 84 -5.65 14.00 2.99
CA ASN A 84 -5.95 15.31 2.40
C ASN A 84 -5.93 16.45 3.44
N GLN A 85 -6.15 16.16 4.71
CA GLN A 85 -6.01 17.10 5.83
C GLN A 85 -4.58 17.18 6.37
N GLY A 86 -3.64 16.43 5.81
CA GLY A 86 -2.23 16.42 6.22
C GLY A 86 -1.98 15.77 7.58
N LEU A 87 -2.93 15.00 8.11
CA LEU A 87 -2.79 14.31 9.40
C LEU A 87 -1.91 13.07 9.28
N ILE A 88 -1.90 12.42 8.11
CA ILE A 88 -1.03 11.27 7.80
C ILE A 88 -0.49 11.38 6.38
N ASN A 89 0.74 10.93 6.18
CA ASN A 89 1.44 10.87 4.89
C ASN A 89 1.92 9.44 4.56
N ASN A 90 1.97 8.56 5.56
CA ASN A 90 2.22 7.13 5.40
C ASN A 90 1.49 6.34 6.51
N TYR A 91 1.52 5.01 6.43
CA TYR A 91 0.78 4.17 7.36
C TYR A 91 1.39 4.11 8.79
N SER A 92 2.65 4.52 8.99
CA SER A 92 3.21 4.61 10.35
C SER A 92 2.67 5.82 11.13
N ASP A 93 2.22 6.87 10.45
CA ASP A 93 1.61 8.05 11.08
C ASP A 93 0.27 7.72 11.77
N LEU A 94 -0.39 6.61 11.38
CA LEU A 94 -1.63 6.16 12.01
C LEU A 94 -1.47 6.01 13.53
N TYR A 95 -0.31 5.54 13.97
CA TYR A 95 -0.04 5.26 15.38
C TYR A 95 0.27 6.51 16.22
N GLU A 96 0.36 7.68 15.59
CA GLU A 96 0.51 8.98 16.26
C GLU A 96 -0.81 9.77 16.36
N LEU A 97 -1.84 9.33 15.63
CA LEU A 97 -3.13 10.00 15.64
C LEU A 97 -3.72 10.02 17.05
N THR A 98 -4.18 11.19 17.46
CA THR A 98 -4.98 11.33 18.68
C THR A 98 -6.46 11.53 18.33
N ARG A 99 -7.33 11.17 19.27
CA ARG A 99 -8.78 11.35 19.14
C ARG A 99 -9.13 12.81 18.86
N GLU A 100 -8.43 13.76 19.49
CA GLU A 100 -8.65 15.19 19.37
C GLU A 100 -8.33 15.72 17.97
N GLN A 101 -7.41 15.08 17.24
CA GLN A 101 -7.12 15.40 15.85
C GLN A 101 -8.17 14.86 14.88
N VAL A 102 -8.83 13.76 15.24
CA VAL A 102 -9.79 13.06 14.37
C VAL A 102 -11.22 13.61 14.52
N ILE A 103 -11.65 13.98 15.74
CA ILE A 103 -13.00 14.51 16.00
C ILE A 103 -13.39 15.72 15.11
N PRO A 104 -12.50 16.69 14.82
CA PRO A 104 -12.85 17.85 14.01
C PRO A 104 -13.13 17.53 12.53
N LEU A 105 -12.81 16.32 12.07
CA LEU A 105 -12.97 15.93 10.68
C LEU A 105 -14.45 15.78 10.31
N GLU A 106 -14.76 16.10 9.06
CA GLU A 106 -16.12 15.94 8.55
C GLU A 106 -16.59 14.47 8.70
N ARG A 107 -17.81 14.28 9.18
CA ARG A 107 -18.42 12.95 9.41
C ARG A 107 -17.73 12.10 10.49
N MET A 108 -16.86 12.67 11.32
CA MET A 108 -16.27 12.01 12.50
C MET A 108 -17.02 12.34 13.79
N ALA A 109 -17.93 11.45 14.18
CA ALA A 109 -18.50 11.48 15.52
C ALA A 109 -17.47 10.99 16.56
N GLU A 110 -17.66 11.41 17.81
CA GLU A 110 -16.80 11.05 18.94
C GLU A 110 -16.56 9.53 19.07
N LYS A 111 -17.62 8.74 18.90
CA LYS A 111 -17.56 7.27 18.90
C LYS A 111 -16.78 6.70 17.71
N SER A 112 -16.88 7.33 16.54
CA SER A 112 -16.13 6.89 15.34
C SER A 112 -14.64 7.15 15.52
N ALA A 113 -14.28 8.31 16.08
CA ALA A 113 -12.90 8.63 16.42
C ALA A 113 -12.34 7.65 17.46
N GLU A 114 -13.10 7.34 18.50
CA GLU A 114 -12.70 6.34 19.51
C GLU A 114 -12.51 4.94 18.89
N ASN A 115 -13.43 4.48 18.04
CA ASN A 115 -13.31 3.20 17.34
C ASN A 115 -12.07 3.14 16.46
N LEU A 116 -11.75 4.23 15.73
CA LEU A 116 -10.57 4.32 14.90
C LEU A 116 -9.29 4.17 15.73
N ILE A 117 -9.16 4.91 16.83
CA ILE A 117 -7.99 4.84 17.71
C ILE A 117 -7.85 3.45 18.34
N ASN A 118 -8.96 2.87 18.79
CA ASN A 118 -8.98 1.51 19.34
C ASN A 118 -8.60 0.46 18.29
N GLY A 119 -9.06 0.62 17.05
CA GLY A 119 -8.69 -0.26 15.94
C GLY A 119 -7.20 -0.19 15.62
N ILE A 120 -6.61 1.01 15.66
CA ILE A 120 -5.16 1.20 15.47
C ILE A 120 -4.37 0.52 16.60
N GLU A 121 -4.79 0.68 17.85
CA GLU A 121 -4.14 0.02 18.99
C GLU A 121 -4.24 -1.51 18.88
N ALA A 122 -5.42 -2.04 18.60
CA ALA A 122 -5.63 -3.48 18.41
C ALA A 122 -4.78 -4.07 17.28
N SER A 123 -4.53 -3.28 16.22
CA SER A 123 -3.74 -3.71 15.07
C SER A 123 -2.29 -4.07 15.41
N LYS A 124 -1.74 -3.57 16.53
CA LYS A 124 -0.37 -3.88 16.96
C LYS A 124 -0.17 -5.36 17.27
N HIS A 125 -1.24 -6.07 17.61
CA HIS A 125 -1.26 -7.49 17.92
C HIS A 125 -1.49 -8.40 16.70
N ILE A 126 -1.52 -7.83 15.49
CA ILE A 126 -1.68 -8.62 14.26
C ILE A 126 -0.43 -9.47 14.02
N PRO A 127 -0.58 -10.77 13.65
CA PRO A 127 0.55 -11.65 13.38
C PRO A 127 1.53 -11.11 12.34
N PHE A 128 2.82 -11.37 12.54
CA PHE A 128 3.90 -10.82 11.72
C PHE A 128 3.74 -11.08 10.22
N GLU A 129 3.24 -12.25 9.79
CA GLU A 129 3.01 -12.53 8.37
C GLU A 129 2.01 -11.56 7.71
N ARG A 130 1.05 -11.06 8.49
CA ARG A 130 0.05 -10.09 8.03
C ARG A 130 0.62 -8.69 8.06
N VAL A 131 1.46 -8.35 9.03
CA VAL A 131 2.24 -7.11 9.05
C VAL A 131 3.12 -7.03 7.80
N LEU A 132 3.86 -8.11 7.47
CA LEU A 132 4.70 -8.17 6.29
C LEU A 132 3.91 -8.00 4.99
N TYR A 133 2.72 -8.59 4.91
CA TYR A 133 1.80 -8.35 3.80
C TYR A 133 1.33 -6.88 3.75
N ALA A 134 1.02 -6.28 4.90
CA ALA A 134 0.56 -4.90 5.03
C ALA A 134 1.58 -3.87 4.54
N LEU A 135 2.90 -4.16 4.67
CA LEU A 135 3.95 -3.26 4.19
C LEU A 135 3.90 -2.97 2.68
N GLY A 136 3.19 -3.79 1.90
CA GLY A 136 2.90 -3.52 0.49
C GLY A 136 4.12 -3.63 -0.41
N ILE A 137 5.03 -4.56 -0.11
CA ILE A 137 6.22 -4.84 -0.93
C ILE A 137 5.76 -5.38 -2.30
N ARG A 138 6.27 -4.80 -3.39
CA ARG A 138 5.87 -5.18 -4.76
C ARG A 138 6.07 -6.68 -4.99
N TYR A 139 5.06 -7.34 -5.55
CA TYR A 139 4.99 -8.80 -5.78
C TYR A 139 4.90 -9.68 -4.52
N VAL A 140 4.92 -9.12 -3.31
CA VAL A 140 4.75 -9.87 -2.06
C VAL A 140 3.26 -9.88 -1.68
N GLY A 141 2.55 -10.89 -2.17
CA GLY A 141 1.17 -11.16 -1.76
C GLY A 141 1.09 -11.91 -0.42
N GLU A 142 -0.13 -12.17 0.05
CA GLU A 142 -0.43 -12.87 1.32
C GLU A 142 0.35 -14.18 1.47
N THR A 143 0.39 -15.01 0.42
CA THR A 143 1.12 -16.30 0.42
C THR A 143 2.62 -16.10 0.56
N VAL A 144 3.20 -15.15 -0.19
CA VAL A 144 4.64 -14.88 -0.17
C VAL A 144 5.05 -14.31 1.19
N ALA A 145 4.26 -13.39 1.75
CA ALA A 145 4.49 -12.84 3.07
C ALA A 145 4.51 -13.94 4.15
N LYS A 146 3.56 -14.89 4.11
CA LYS A 146 3.56 -16.05 5.02
C LYS A 146 4.81 -16.90 4.90
N LYS A 147 5.29 -17.17 3.69
CA LYS A 147 6.52 -17.96 3.48
C LYS A 147 7.76 -17.24 3.98
N LEU A 148 7.91 -15.96 3.67
CA LEU A 148 9.00 -15.12 4.15
C LEU A 148 9.00 -15.03 5.68
N ALA A 149 7.85 -14.74 6.29
CA ALA A 149 7.71 -14.67 7.73
C ALA A 149 8.07 -16.00 8.39
N LYS A 150 7.57 -17.14 7.88
CA LYS A 150 7.89 -18.47 8.43
C LYS A 150 9.38 -18.83 8.30
N HIS A 151 10.02 -18.46 7.19
CA HIS A 151 11.43 -18.75 6.94
C HIS A 151 12.35 -17.90 7.82
N TYR A 152 12.17 -16.57 7.79
CA TYR A 152 13.07 -15.62 8.44
C TYR A 152 12.68 -15.27 9.88
N LYS A 153 11.41 -15.44 10.26
CA LYS A 153 10.84 -15.23 11.61
C LYS A 153 10.79 -13.80 12.14
N SER A 154 11.57 -12.86 11.59
CA SER A 154 11.62 -11.46 12.04
C SER A 154 11.94 -10.53 10.87
N ILE A 155 11.48 -9.27 10.92
CA ILE A 155 11.71 -8.28 9.87
C ILE A 155 13.20 -7.98 9.65
N GLU A 156 14.02 -8.00 10.70
CA GLU A 156 15.47 -7.74 10.65
C GLU A 156 16.19 -8.81 9.83
N LYS A 157 15.82 -10.07 10.02
CA LYS A 157 16.41 -11.18 9.25
C LYS A 157 16.05 -11.10 7.78
N ILE A 158 14.82 -10.67 7.46
CA ILE A 158 14.42 -10.43 6.07
C ILE A 158 15.22 -9.24 5.50
N SER A 159 15.38 -8.16 6.26
CA SER A 159 16.08 -6.96 5.79
C SER A 159 17.57 -7.18 5.54
N MET A 160 18.17 -8.17 6.18
CA MET A 160 19.58 -8.56 5.99
C MET A 160 19.77 -9.64 4.91
N ALA A 161 18.69 -10.26 4.42
CA ALA A 161 18.79 -11.33 3.43
C ALA A 161 19.27 -10.80 2.08
N SER A 162 20.22 -11.50 1.47
CA SER A 162 20.65 -11.17 0.11
C SER A 162 19.60 -11.63 -0.91
N GLN A 163 19.67 -11.12 -2.14
CA GLN A 163 18.83 -11.59 -3.23
C GLN A 163 18.92 -13.12 -3.41
N ASN A 164 20.13 -13.68 -3.30
CA ASN A 164 20.34 -15.13 -3.43
C ASN A 164 19.67 -15.90 -2.29
N ASP A 165 19.74 -15.40 -1.05
CA ASP A 165 19.07 -16.03 0.10
C ASP A 165 17.55 -16.05 -0.08
N LEU A 166 16.99 -14.93 -0.58
CA LEU A 166 15.56 -14.80 -0.83
C LEU A 166 15.07 -15.77 -1.91
N VAL A 167 15.82 -15.93 -3.02
CA VAL A 167 15.46 -16.87 -4.11
C VAL A 167 15.48 -18.33 -3.66
N ASN A 168 16.25 -18.66 -2.61
CA ASN A 168 16.29 -20.02 -2.05
C ASN A 168 15.05 -20.36 -1.21
N VAL A 169 14.19 -19.38 -0.90
CA VAL A 169 12.91 -19.62 -0.24
C VAL A 169 11.89 -20.12 -1.25
N ASP A 170 11.16 -21.17 -0.88
CA ASP A 170 10.13 -21.78 -1.73
C ASP A 170 9.11 -20.75 -2.27
N GLU A 171 8.80 -20.83 -3.57
CA GLU A 171 7.97 -19.88 -4.35
C GLU A 171 8.47 -18.43 -4.45
N ILE A 172 9.72 -18.14 -4.07
CA ILE A 172 10.31 -16.80 -4.25
C ILE A 172 11.17 -16.76 -5.50
N GLY A 173 10.64 -16.13 -6.55
CA GLY A 173 11.39 -15.87 -7.79
C GLY A 173 12.26 -14.61 -7.70
N VAL A 174 13.15 -14.45 -8.69
CA VAL A 174 14.11 -13.33 -8.81
C VAL A 174 13.42 -11.96 -8.67
N LYS A 175 12.29 -11.73 -9.35
CA LYS A 175 11.55 -10.45 -9.28
C LYS A 175 11.02 -10.13 -7.88
N ILE A 176 10.64 -11.14 -7.09
CA ILE A 176 10.17 -10.95 -5.72
C ILE A 176 11.37 -10.59 -4.83
N ALA A 177 12.47 -11.35 -4.97
CA ALA A 177 13.70 -11.08 -4.22
C ALA A 177 14.24 -9.67 -4.47
N GLU A 178 14.25 -9.22 -5.73
CA GLU A 178 14.63 -7.85 -6.12
C GLU A 178 13.74 -6.80 -5.44
N SER A 179 12.43 -6.98 -5.46
CA SER A 179 11.49 -6.06 -4.80
C SER A 179 11.69 -6.00 -3.29
N VAL A 180 11.97 -7.14 -2.65
CA VAL A 180 12.22 -7.20 -1.20
C VAL A 180 13.51 -6.45 -0.86
N VAL A 181 14.61 -6.72 -1.57
CA VAL A 181 15.89 -6.01 -1.36
C VAL A 181 15.72 -4.51 -1.60
N ALA A 182 15.08 -4.11 -2.71
CA ALA A 182 14.84 -2.71 -3.03
C ALA A 182 13.97 -2.02 -1.97
N PHE A 183 12.98 -2.71 -1.40
CA PHE A 183 12.14 -2.16 -0.34
C PHE A 183 12.96 -1.85 0.92
N PHE A 184 13.81 -2.77 1.37
CA PHE A 184 14.65 -2.55 2.56
C PHE A 184 15.85 -1.64 2.31
N ALA A 185 16.27 -1.44 1.05
CA ALA A 185 17.32 -0.48 0.70
C ALA A 185 16.84 0.99 0.75
N SER A 186 15.53 1.23 0.75
CA SER A 186 14.95 2.59 0.83
C SER A 186 15.01 3.14 2.25
N GLU A 187 15.66 4.30 2.41
CA GLU A 187 15.72 5.00 3.70
C GLU A 187 14.34 5.32 4.26
N GLU A 188 13.38 5.68 3.40
CA GLU A 188 12.01 6.01 3.81
C GLU A 188 11.30 4.77 4.40
N ASN A 189 11.46 3.62 3.76
CA ASN A 189 10.88 2.37 4.27
C ASN A 189 11.56 1.93 5.57
N GLN A 190 12.88 2.11 5.68
CA GLN A 190 13.60 1.83 6.93
C GLN A 190 13.08 2.70 8.09
N ARG A 191 12.83 4.00 7.85
CA ARG A 191 12.23 4.90 8.85
C ARG A 191 10.82 4.45 9.25
N ILE A 192 9.98 4.12 8.27
CA ILE A 192 8.63 3.61 8.51
C ILE A 192 8.69 2.33 9.38
N ILE A 193 9.55 1.37 9.04
CA ILE A 193 9.72 0.14 9.82
C ILE A 193 10.19 0.45 11.25
N SER A 194 11.13 1.38 11.43
CA SER A 194 11.60 1.79 12.76
C SER A 194 10.45 2.37 13.59
N ARG A 195 9.68 3.29 13.03
CA ARG A 195 8.52 3.90 13.71
C ARG A 195 7.50 2.85 14.10
N LEU A 196 7.14 1.94 13.20
CA LEU A 196 6.22 0.85 13.53
C LEU A 196 6.71 -0.02 14.69
N LYS A 197 8.02 -0.30 14.77
CA LYS A 197 8.62 -1.00 15.92
C LYS A 197 8.50 -0.19 17.20
N GLU A 198 8.77 1.10 17.15
CA GLU A 198 8.66 2.01 18.30
C GLU A 198 7.22 2.07 18.83
N PHE A 199 6.22 1.96 17.96
CA PHE A 199 4.81 1.86 18.34
C PHE A 199 4.38 0.46 18.82
N GLY A 200 5.26 -0.53 18.79
CA GLY A 200 5.00 -1.87 19.29
C GLY A 200 4.26 -2.79 18.31
N VAL A 201 4.26 -2.48 17.01
CA VAL A 201 3.73 -3.40 15.99
C VAL A 201 4.56 -4.68 15.96
N GLN A 202 3.90 -5.82 15.88
CA GLN A 202 4.57 -7.13 15.89
C GLN A 202 5.43 -7.36 14.64
N MET A 203 6.75 -7.31 14.81
CA MET A 203 7.75 -7.45 13.73
C MET A 203 8.45 -8.82 13.68
N GLU A 204 7.95 -9.77 14.47
CA GLU A 204 8.46 -11.14 14.52
C GLU A 204 7.35 -12.14 14.87
N ILE A 205 7.54 -13.41 14.50
CA ILE A 205 6.60 -14.48 14.86
C ILE A 205 6.56 -14.62 16.38
N SER A 206 5.38 -14.48 16.98
CA SER A 206 5.17 -14.77 18.40
C SER A 206 5.48 -16.24 18.66
N ALA A 207 6.28 -16.50 19.71
CA ALA A 207 6.61 -17.83 20.19
C ALA A 207 5.37 -18.64 20.61
#